data_AF-A0A158Q4P6-F1
#
_entry.id   AF-A0A158Q4P6-F1
#
_cell.length_a   1.000
_cell.length_b   1.000
_cell.length_c   1.000
_cell.angle_alpha   90.00
_cell.angle_beta   90.00
_cell.angle_gamma   90.00
#
_symmetry.space_group_name_H-M   'P 1'
#
loop_
_entity.id
_entity.type
_entity.pdbx_description
1 polymer ?
#
loop_
_entity_poly.entity_id
_entity_poly.type
_entity_poly.pdbx_seq_one_letter_code
_entity_poly.pdbx_strand_id
1 'polypeptide(L)'
;MLFPLFIYAVIIYDAQSEKECGENEIKSHCAGCELKCGQSEHTPCPAICRPNECYCSPQSYRRNASMACVPISECPEPRKKISVRCEKENEIYSSCKGCEGKCETGLKSCPRRCFGKGCYCPMAKGYVRDEEENCIKLKDCK
;
A
#
# COMPACT_ATOMS: atom_id res chain seq x y z
N MET A 1 -65.59 46.75 -9.58
CA MET A 1 -64.51 46.54 -8.59
C MET A 1 -63.45 45.68 -9.27
N LEU A 2 -62.45 46.29 -9.90
CA LEU A 2 -61.39 45.58 -10.63
C LEU A 2 -60.27 45.26 -9.63
N PHE A 3 -60.16 43.99 -9.24
CA PHE A 3 -59.05 43.51 -8.41
C PHE A 3 -57.77 43.52 -9.25
N PRO A 4 -56.76 44.34 -8.92
CA PRO A 4 -55.48 44.27 -9.61
C PRO A 4 -54.80 42.96 -9.23
N LEU A 5 -54.58 42.08 -10.22
CA LEU A 5 -53.78 40.86 -10.10
C LEU A 5 -52.35 41.26 -9.76
N PHE A 6 -52.00 41.27 -8.47
CA PHE A 6 -50.62 41.37 -8.00
C PHE A 6 -49.90 40.05 -8.32
N ILE A 7 -49.30 39.96 -9.51
CA ILE A 7 -48.42 38.85 -9.86
C ILE A 7 -47.10 39.07 -9.11
N TYR A 8 -46.93 38.35 -8.00
CA TYR A 8 -45.66 38.27 -7.29
C TYR A 8 -44.67 37.40 -8.08
N ALA A 9 -43.77 38.05 -8.81
CA ALA A 9 -42.64 37.37 -9.43
C ALA A 9 -41.60 37.02 -8.35
N VAL A 10 -41.54 35.76 -7.95
CA VAL A 10 -40.52 35.24 -7.02
C VAL A 10 -39.25 34.98 -7.84
N ILE A 11 -38.27 35.89 -7.75
CA ILE A 11 -36.96 35.71 -8.37
C ILE A 11 -36.11 34.85 -7.42
N ILE A 12 -35.83 33.61 -7.82
CA ILE A 12 -34.92 32.72 -7.10
C ILE A 12 -33.50 33.03 -7.58
N TYR A 13 -32.68 33.61 -6.72
CA TYR A 13 -31.26 33.82 -6.99
C TYR A 13 -30.51 32.54 -6.64
N ASP A 14 -30.07 31.79 -7.65
CA ASP A 14 -29.04 30.77 -7.47
C ASP A 14 -27.73 31.49 -7.17
N ALA A 15 -27.51 31.82 -5.89
CA ALA A 15 -26.22 32.28 -5.41
C ALA A 15 -25.24 31.11 -5.54
N GLN A 16 -24.65 30.98 -6.71
CA GLN A 16 -23.63 29.99 -7.01
C GLN A 16 -22.37 30.39 -6.26
N SER A 17 -22.34 30.08 -4.96
CA SER A 17 -21.19 30.30 -4.08
C SER A 17 -20.00 29.60 -4.74
N GLU A 18 -19.04 30.40 -5.21
CA GLU A 18 -17.80 29.86 -5.72
C GLU A 18 -17.15 29.08 -4.57
N LYS A 19 -17.13 27.75 -4.71
CA LYS A 19 -16.51 26.88 -3.71
C LYS A 19 -15.04 27.28 -3.59
N GLU A 20 -14.70 27.89 -2.46
CA GLU A 20 -13.33 28.16 -2.07
C GLU A 20 -12.58 26.83 -1.91
N CYS A 21 -11.34 26.80 -2.37
CA CYS A 21 -10.50 25.62 -2.27
C CYS A 21 -9.88 25.53 -0.88
N GLY A 22 -9.66 24.30 -0.40
CA GLY A 22 -9.04 24.07 0.89
C GLY A 22 -7.55 24.41 0.91
N GLU A 23 -6.92 24.26 2.07
CA GLU A 23 -5.46 24.43 2.19
C GLU A 23 -4.71 23.55 1.18
N ASN A 24 -3.69 24.13 0.54
CA ASN A 24 -2.86 23.52 -0.51
C ASN A 24 -3.59 23.06 -1.78
N GLU A 25 -4.90 23.31 -1.90
CA GLU A 25 -5.64 23.08 -3.13
C GLU A 25 -5.60 24.31 -4.04
N ILE A 26 -5.51 24.06 -5.34
CA ILE A 26 -5.50 25.13 -6.35
C ILE A 26 -6.76 25.00 -7.19
N LYS A 27 -7.48 26.10 -7.41
CA LYS A 27 -8.59 26.15 -8.37
C LYS A 27 -8.03 25.96 -9.77
N SER A 28 -8.32 24.83 -10.41
CA SER A 28 -7.80 24.49 -11.72
C SER A 28 -8.91 24.46 -12.76
N HIS A 29 -8.67 25.06 -13.92
CA HIS A 29 -9.56 24.95 -15.08
C HIS A 29 -9.59 23.53 -15.66
N CYS A 30 -8.51 22.76 -15.48
CA CYS A 30 -8.42 21.34 -15.80
C CYS A 30 -7.69 20.64 -14.65
N ALA A 31 -8.44 20.15 -13.66
CA ALA A 31 -7.87 19.35 -12.59
C ALA A 31 -7.64 17.92 -13.09
N GLY A 32 -6.37 17.51 -13.15
CA GLY A 32 -5.98 16.16 -13.52
C GLY A 32 -6.19 15.14 -12.39
N CYS A 33 -5.44 14.04 -12.44
CA CYS A 33 -5.41 13.06 -11.36
C CYS A 33 -4.60 13.57 -10.17
N GLU A 34 -5.04 13.22 -8.98
CA GLU A 34 -4.33 13.49 -7.74
C GLU A 34 -3.76 12.19 -7.19
N LEU A 35 -2.71 12.29 -6.38
CA LEU A 35 -2.13 11.14 -5.69
C LEU A 35 -2.50 11.17 -4.21
N LYS A 36 -2.83 10.01 -3.65
CA LYS A 36 -3.03 9.81 -2.21
C LYS A 36 -1.73 9.46 -1.52
N CYS A 37 -1.65 9.69 -0.22
CA CYS A 37 -0.54 9.21 0.60
C CYS A 37 -0.34 7.69 0.40
N GLY A 38 0.92 7.28 0.20
CA GLY A 38 1.29 5.88 -0.08
C GLY A 38 1.19 5.44 -1.54
N GLN A 39 0.64 6.27 -2.43
CA GLN A 39 0.71 6.02 -3.88
C GLN A 39 2.08 6.44 -4.43
N SER A 40 2.58 5.66 -5.40
CA SER A 40 3.79 5.99 -6.15
C SER A 40 3.56 7.21 -7.04
N GLU A 41 4.59 8.03 -7.24
CA GLU A 41 4.62 9.10 -8.24
C GLU A 41 4.42 8.62 -9.67
N HIS A 42 4.69 7.33 -9.94
CA HIS A 42 4.48 6.71 -11.26
C HIS A 42 3.10 6.08 -11.43
N THR A 43 2.17 6.34 -10.49
CA THR A 43 0.79 5.86 -10.65
C THR A 43 0.22 6.44 -11.95
N PRO A 44 -0.27 5.61 -12.89
CA PRO A 44 -0.78 6.10 -14.17
C PRO A 44 -1.92 7.10 -13.98
N CYS A 45 -1.87 8.20 -14.72
CA CYS A 45 -2.94 9.18 -14.78
C CYS A 45 -3.47 9.28 -16.21
N PRO A 46 -4.75 8.95 -16.47
CA PRO A 46 -5.35 9.23 -17.78
C PRO A 46 -5.35 10.74 -18.06
N ALA A 47 -5.17 11.10 -19.33
CA ALA A 47 -5.22 12.49 -19.79
C ALA A 47 -6.68 13.00 -19.85
N ILE A 48 -7.30 13.10 -18.67
CA ILE A 48 -8.66 13.62 -18.46
C ILE A 48 -8.61 14.85 -17.55
N CYS A 49 -9.56 15.75 -17.75
CA CYS A 49 -9.69 16.97 -16.97
C CYS A 49 -11.01 16.96 -16.20
N ARG A 50 -10.98 17.45 -14.96
CA ARG A 50 -12.16 17.85 -14.20
C ARG A 50 -12.26 19.39 -14.22
N PRO A 51 -13.24 19.98 -14.91
CA PRO A 51 -13.30 21.44 -15.10
C PRO A 51 -13.58 22.22 -13.82
N ASN A 52 -12.83 23.29 -13.59
CA ASN A 52 -13.03 24.26 -12.49
C ASN A 52 -13.10 23.65 -11.07
N GLU A 53 -12.37 22.56 -10.84
CA GLU A 53 -12.31 21.89 -9.54
C GLU A 53 -11.10 22.34 -8.70
N CYS A 54 -11.20 22.14 -7.40
CA CYS A 54 -10.07 22.27 -6.48
C CYS A 54 -9.16 21.05 -6.62
N TYR A 55 -7.88 21.31 -6.86
CA TYR A 55 -6.90 20.30 -7.27
C TYR A 55 -5.73 20.24 -6.29
N CYS A 56 -5.44 19.04 -5.80
CA CYS A 56 -4.26 18.76 -4.98
C CYS A 56 -3.09 18.30 -5.85
N SER A 57 -2.17 19.23 -6.17
CA SER A 57 -1.12 18.97 -7.17
C SER A 57 -0.17 17.84 -6.76
N PRO A 58 -0.06 16.76 -7.56
CA PRO A 58 0.74 15.57 -7.23
C PRO A 58 2.26 15.81 -7.30
N GLN A 59 2.71 16.98 -7.75
CA GLN A 59 4.14 17.34 -7.75
C GLN A 59 4.68 17.54 -6.34
N SER A 60 3.87 18.08 -5.41
CA SER A 60 4.34 18.45 -4.06
C SER A 60 3.39 18.03 -2.94
N TYR A 61 2.15 17.64 -3.28
CA TYR A 61 1.12 17.33 -2.31
C TYR A 61 0.50 15.95 -2.54
N ARG A 62 -0.21 15.46 -1.53
CA ARG A 62 -1.00 14.23 -1.58
C ARG A 62 -2.32 14.43 -0.84
N ARG A 63 -3.35 13.70 -1.25
CA ARG A 63 -4.55 13.55 -0.42
C ARG A 63 -4.32 12.52 0.68
N ASN A 64 -4.50 12.92 1.93
CA ASN A 64 -4.45 12.00 3.06
C ASN A 64 -5.78 11.24 3.25
N ALA A 65 -5.85 10.37 4.26
CA ALA A 65 -7.05 9.57 4.55
C ALA A 65 -8.27 10.42 4.96
N SER A 66 -8.03 11.63 5.50
CA SER A 66 -9.06 12.62 5.83
C SER A 66 -9.42 13.53 4.66
N MET A 67 -8.98 13.20 3.45
CA MET A 67 -9.20 13.95 2.19
C MET A 67 -8.51 15.31 2.10
N ALA A 68 -7.71 15.71 3.09
CA ALA A 68 -6.96 16.97 3.07
C ALA A 68 -5.77 16.90 2.10
N CYS A 69 -5.44 18.03 1.46
CA CYS A 69 -4.26 18.16 0.63
C CYS A 69 -3.06 18.57 1.49
N VAL A 70 -2.13 17.63 1.70
CA VAL A 70 -0.99 17.81 2.60
C VAL A 70 0.33 17.69 1.85
N PRO A 71 1.40 18.36 2.31
CA PRO A 71 2.75 18.14 1.80
C PRO A 71 3.11 16.64 1.81
N ILE A 72 3.88 16.18 0.83
CA ILE A 72 4.33 14.78 0.76
C ILE A 72 5.02 14.33 2.07
N SER A 73 5.75 15.24 2.73
CA SER A 73 6.43 15.00 4.01
C SER A 73 5.50 14.73 5.20
N GLU A 74 4.23 15.11 5.10
CA GLU A 74 3.22 14.85 6.13
C GLU A 74 2.48 13.52 5.91
N CYS A 75 2.71 12.85 4.77
CA CYS A 75 2.20 11.51 4.58
C CYS A 75 2.90 10.52 5.52
N PRO A 76 2.18 9.53 6.05
CA PRO A 76 2.81 8.48 6.83
C PRO A 76 3.77 7.68 5.94
N GLU A 77 5.01 7.54 6.41
CA GLU A 77 6.01 6.70 5.75
C GLU A 77 5.46 5.26 5.58
N PRO A 78 5.61 4.66 4.38
CA PRO A 78 5.27 3.26 4.19
C PRO A 78 5.98 2.43 5.25
N ARG A 79 5.24 1.59 5.98
CA ARG A 79 5.87 0.68 6.95
C ARG A 79 6.94 -0.11 6.20
N LYS A 80 8.21 0.10 6.57
CA LYS A 80 9.33 -0.66 6.00
C LYS A 80 8.96 -2.13 6.15
N LYS A 81 8.81 -2.84 5.04
CA LYS A 81 8.70 -4.30 5.07
C LYS A 81 9.99 -4.77 5.74
N ILE A 82 9.90 -5.12 7.02
CA ILE A 82 11.03 -5.69 7.75
C ILE A 82 11.39 -6.94 6.96
N SER A 83 12.47 -6.86 6.19
CA SER A 83 13.03 -8.02 5.52
C SER A 83 13.64 -8.87 6.62
N VAL A 84 12.83 -9.79 7.16
CA VAL A 84 13.31 -10.73 8.16
C VAL A 84 14.33 -11.62 7.46
N ARG A 85 15.61 -11.39 7.78
CA ARG A 85 16.72 -12.24 7.36
C ARG A 85 16.93 -13.31 8.41
N CYS A 86 17.24 -14.51 7.96
CA CYS A 86 17.70 -15.58 8.84
C CYS A 86 19.19 -15.39 9.12
N GLU A 87 19.58 -15.64 10.37
CA GLU A 87 20.97 -15.45 10.80
C GLU A 87 21.87 -16.58 10.28
N LYS A 88 21.35 -17.81 10.23
CA LYS A 88 22.07 -18.97 9.73
C LYS A 88 21.99 -19.05 8.21
N GLU A 89 23.10 -19.46 7.60
CA GLU A 89 23.16 -19.69 6.15
C GLU A 89 22.15 -20.75 5.70
N ASN A 90 21.68 -20.63 4.46
CA ASN A 90 20.70 -21.51 3.81
C ASN A 90 19.31 -21.60 4.45
N GLU A 91 19.05 -20.92 5.56
CA GLU A 91 17.71 -20.79 6.11
C GLU A 91 16.85 -19.80 5.30
N ILE A 92 15.55 -20.07 5.28
CA ILE A 92 14.58 -19.21 4.59
C ILE A 92 13.51 -18.81 5.59
N TYR A 93 13.22 -17.52 5.69
CA TYR A 93 12.08 -17.05 6.47
C TYR A 93 10.78 -17.38 5.72
N SER A 94 9.85 -18.02 6.42
CA SER A 94 8.51 -18.29 5.91
C SER A 94 7.45 -18.00 6.97
N SER A 95 6.28 -17.53 6.54
CA SER A 95 5.09 -17.46 7.39
C SER A 95 4.48 -18.84 7.66
N CYS A 96 4.85 -19.84 6.86
CA CYS A 96 4.47 -21.25 6.98
C CYS A 96 5.73 -22.09 6.79
N LYS A 97 6.43 -22.40 7.89
CA LYS A 97 7.63 -23.24 7.86
C LYS A 97 7.24 -24.65 7.40
N GLY A 98 8.04 -25.20 6.49
CA GLY A 98 7.94 -26.59 6.08
C GLY A 98 8.60 -27.52 7.10
N CYS A 99 8.62 -28.82 6.78
CA CYS A 99 9.42 -29.78 7.54
C CYS A 99 10.90 -29.58 7.28
N GLU A 100 11.70 -29.97 8.26
CA GLU A 100 13.15 -29.88 8.23
C GLU A 100 13.72 -31.29 8.39
N GLY A 101 14.72 -31.63 7.59
CA GLY A 101 15.46 -32.88 7.73
C GLY A 101 16.66 -32.71 8.66
N LYS A 102 17.23 -33.82 9.14
CA LYS A 102 18.49 -33.84 9.87
C LYS A 102 19.48 -34.80 9.22
N CYS A 103 20.78 -34.58 9.37
CA CYS A 103 21.82 -35.43 8.77
C CYS A 103 21.63 -36.92 9.11
N GLU A 104 21.26 -37.26 10.34
CA GLU A 104 21.14 -38.64 10.81
C GLU A 104 19.94 -39.37 10.18
N THR A 105 18.94 -38.62 9.71
CA THR A 105 17.70 -39.17 9.16
C THR A 105 17.48 -38.90 7.68
N GLY A 106 18.22 -37.96 7.10
CA GLY A 106 18.08 -37.49 5.74
C GLY A 106 16.78 -36.73 5.46
N LEU A 107 16.39 -36.70 4.19
CA LEU A 107 15.15 -36.06 3.73
C LEU A 107 13.99 -37.07 3.82
N LYS A 108 13.29 -37.11 4.94
CA LYS A 108 12.12 -37.98 5.11
C LYS A 108 10.85 -37.34 4.57
N SER A 109 9.97 -38.14 3.98
CA SER A 109 8.63 -37.67 3.60
C SER A 109 7.88 -37.16 4.82
N CYS A 110 7.15 -36.05 4.66
CA CYS A 110 6.41 -35.43 5.74
C CYS A 110 5.09 -34.82 5.25
N PRO A 111 4.11 -34.61 6.14
CA PRO A 111 2.85 -33.96 5.79
C PRO A 111 3.04 -32.50 5.36
N ARG A 112 2.31 -32.08 4.32
CA ARG A 112 2.22 -30.67 3.93
C ARG A 112 1.36 -29.90 4.94
N ARG A 113 2.00 -29.35 5.97
CA ARG A 113 1.39 -28.46 6.96
C ARG A 113 2.40 -27.40 7.43
N CYS A 114 1.89 -26.33 8.03
CA CYS A 114 2.72 -25.25 8.56
C CYS A 114 3.20 -25.57 9.97
N PHE A 115 4.51 -25.43 10.21
CA PHE A 115 5.13 -25.56 11.53
C PHE A 115 5.40 -24.17 12.17
N GLY A 116 4.46 -23.24 11.98
CA GLY A 116 4.55 -21.85 12.44
C GLY A 116 5.23 -20.91 11.43
N LYS A 117 5.61 -19.72 11.90
CA LYS A 117 6.36 -18.71 11.16
C LYS A 117 7.79 -18.62 11.67
N GLY A 118 8.73 -18.29 10.80
CA GLY A 118 10.15 -18.12 11.16
C GLY A 118 11.09 -18.67 10.09
N CYS A 119 12.37 -18.71 10.45
CA CYS A 119 13.40 -19.34 9.66
C CYS A 119 13.35 -20.86 9.81
N TYR A 120 13.58 -21.57 8.70
CA TYR A 120 13.66 -23.02 8.66
C TYR A 120 14.67 -23.48 7.62
N CYS A 121 15.20 -24.69 7.79
CA CYS A 121 16.11 -25.34 6.86
C CYS A 121 15.31 -26.09 5.78
N PRO A 122 15.32 -25.63 4.52
CA PRO A 122 14.36 -26.08 3.52
C PRO A 122 14.74 -27.46 2.94
N MET A 123 14.17 -28.52 3.51
CA MET A 123 14.29 -29.90 3.03
C MET A 123 13.92 -30.05 1.53
N ALA A 124 12.91 -29.30 1.09
CA ALA A 124 12.48 -29.26 -0.32
C ALA A 124 13.56 -28.72 -1.29
N LYS A 125 14.60 -28.07 -0.77
CA LYS A 125 15.78 -27.60 -1.51
C LYS A 125 17.03 -28.47 -1.27
N GLY A 126 16.88 -29.65 -0.63
CA GLY A 126 17.97 -30.59 -0.39
C GLY A 126 18.87 -30.24 0.80
N TYR A 127 18.41 -29.39 1.71
CA TYR A 127 19.12 -29.03 2.93
C TYR A 127 18.63 -29.82 4.15
N VAL A 128 19.51 -30.01 5.11
CA VAL A 128 19.26 -30.67 6.40
C VAL A 128 20.02 -29.96 7.52
N ARG A 129 19.61 -30.21 8.76
CA ARG A 129 20.34 -29.76 9.95
C ARG A 129 21.44 -30.75 10.34
N ASP A 130 22.64 -30.25 10.60
CA ASP A 130 23.70 -31.01 11.28
C ASP A 130 23.47 -31.05 12.81
N GLU A 131 24.40 -31.68 13.54
CA GLU A 131 24.33 -31.81 15.01
C GLU A 131 24.39 -30.44 15.71
N GLU A 132 25.06 -29.46 15.10
CA GLU A 132 25.14 -28.06 15.55
C GLU A 132 23.96 -27.19 15.06
N GLU A 133 22.94 -27.81 14.47
CA GLU A 133 21.71 -27.21 13.95
C GLU A 133 21.94 -26.16 12.84
N ASN A 134 23.05 -26.24 12.10
CA ASN A 134 23.32 -25.47 10.89
C ASN A 134 22.56 -26.07 9.70
N CYS A 135 22.10 -25.21 8.79
CA CYS A 135 21.43 -25.67 7.59
C CYS A 135 22.44 -25.88 6.45
N ILE A 136 22.78 -27.14 6.20
CA ILE A 136 23.78 -27.55 5.21
C ILE A 136 23.16 -28.45 4.14
N LYS A 137 23.85 -28.67 3.02
CA LYS A 137 23.35 -29.61 2.01
C LYS A 137 23.48 -31.02 2.54
N LEU A 138 22.53 -31.89 2.22
CA LEU A 138 22.55 -33.30 2.67
C LEU A 138 23.88 -34.01 2.37
N LYS A 139 24.51 -33.70 1.23
CA LYS A 139 25.78 -34.30 0.81
C LYS A 139 27.00 -33.85 1.63
N ASP A 140 26.86 -32.79 2.44
CA ASP A 140 27.93 -32.23 3.27
C ASP A 140 27.85 -32.78 4.72
N CYS A 141 26.89 -33.68 5.01
CA CYS A 141 26.84 -34.44 6.27
C CYS A 141 28.05 -35.37 6.39
N LYS A 142 28.57 -35.53 7.62
CA LYS A 142 29.73 -36.38 7.94
C LYS A 142 29.35 -37.84 8.14
#